data_AF-A0A358M822-F1
#
_entry.id   AF-A0A358M822-F1
#
_cell.length_a   1.000
_cell.length_b   1.000
_cell.length_c   1.000
_cell.angle_alpha   90.00
_cell.angle_beta   90.00
_cell.angle_gamma   90.00
#
_symmetry.space_group_name_H-M   'P 1'
#
loop_
_entity.id
_entity.type
_entity.pdbx_description
1 polymer ?
#
loop_
_entity_poly.entity_id
_entity_poly.type
_entity_poly.pdbx_seq_one_letter_code
_entity_poly.pdbx_strand_id
1 'polypeptide(L)'
;MLLLSLVLIYLAIVKKFEPLLLLPIAFGMLLANLPLAGLSSADEGGLLYYLYQGVALKIYPPLIFLGIGVMTDFGPLIANPSSLLLGAAAQIGIFVTFIGASLLGFTLAEAGAVAIIGGADGPTAIFTAQALAEHLTPSIAIAAYSYMAL
;
A
#
# COMPACT_ATOMS: atom_id res chain seq x y z
N MET A 1 -6.44 -8.07 15.47
CA MET A 1 -5.22 -8.05 14.64
C MET A 1 -4.70 -9.45 14.34
N LEU A 2 -4.47 -10.32 15.34
CA LEU A 2 -4.01 -11.71 15.10
C LEU A 2 -4.89 -12.52 14.12
N LEU A 3 -6.21 -12.52 14.33
CA LEU A 3 -7.13 -13.21 13.42
C LEU A 3 -7.10 -12.61 12.01
N LEU A 4 -7.01 -11.28 11.91
CA LEU A 4 -6.90 -10.58 10.63
C LEU A 4 -5.61 -10.96 9.88
N SER A 5 -4.46 -11.00 10.57
CA SER A 5 -3.19 -11.44 9.96
C SER A 5 -3.26 -12.87 9.43
N LEU A 6 -3.96 -13.78 10.12
CA LEU A 6 -4.13 -15.15 9.64
C LEU A 6 -5.02 -15.22 8.38
N VAL A 7 -6.08 -14.40 8.33
CA VAL A 7 -6.91 -14.27 7.13
C VAL A 7 -6.11 -13.71 5.95
N LEU A 8 -5.29 -12.68 6.18
CA LEU A 8 -4.45 -12.10 5.13
C LEU A 8 -3.37 -13.09 4.64
N ILE A 9 -2.76 -13.88 5.55
CA ILE A 9 -1.85 -14.97 5.18
C ILE A 9 -2.56 -16.01 4.32
N TYR A 10 -3.78 -16.40 4.68
CA TYR A 10 -4.59 -17.32 3.88
C TYR A 10 -4.87 -16.76 2.48
N LEU A 11 -5.24 -15.49 2.36
CA LEU A 11 -5.48 -14.84 1.07
C LEU A 11 -4.20 -14.79 0.23
N ALA A 12 -3.07 -14.43 0.83
CA ALA A 12 -1.79 -14.36 0.13
C ALA A 12 -1.30 -15.73 -0.36
N ILE A 13 -1.49 -16.80 0.41
CA ILE A 13 -0.96 -18.14 0.07
C ILE A 13 -1.96 -18.94 -0.79
N VAL A 14 -3.19 -19.10 -0.32
CA VAL A 14 -4.18 -20.00 -0.94
C VAL A 14 -4.83 -19.32 -2.13
N LYS A 15 -5.19 -18.05 -1.99
CA LYS A 15 -5.83 -17.27 -3.06
C LYS A 15 -4.84 -16.51 -3.93
N LYS A 16 -3.55 -16.47 -3.56
CA LYS A 16 -2.46 -15.80 -4.28
C LYS A 16 -2.71 -14.31 -4.50
N PHE A 17 -3.30 -13.64 -3.51
CA PHE A 17 -3.49 -12.19 -3.52
C PHE A 17 -2.15 -11.52 -3.24
N GLU A 18 -1.59 -10.84 -4.24
CA GLU A 18 -0.31 -10.10 -4.17
C GLU A 18 0.73 -10.75 -3.23
N PRO A 19 1.11 -12.04 -3.46
CA PRO A 19 1.81 -12.85 -2.47
C PRO A 19 3.19 -12.29 -2.11
N LEU A 20 3.81 -11.52 -3.03
CA LEU A 20 5.12 -10.92 -2.82
C LEU A 20 5.11 -9.85 -1.72
N LEU A 21 3.98 -9.15 -1.53
CA LEU A 21 3.89 -8.01 -0.62
C LEU A 21 2.87 -8.25 0.50
N LEU A 22 1.72 -8.85 0.20
CA LEU A 22 0.67 -9.10 1.18
C LEU A 22 1.11 -10.12 2.25
N LEU A 23 1.90 -11.14 1.87
CA LEU A 23 2.40 -12.13 2.82
C LEU A 23 3.39 -11.53 3.84
N PRO A 24 4.45 -10.81 3.45
CA PRO A 24 5.31 -10.10 4.41
C PRO A 24 4.55 -9.10 5.29
N ILE A 25 3.58 -8.36 4.74
CA ILE A 25 2.75 -7.43 5.50
C ILE A 25 1.93 -8.17 6.56
N ALA A 26 1.26 -9.26 6.19
CA ALA A 26 0.44 -10.04 7.10
C ALA A 26 1.27 -10.73 8.18
N PHE A 27 2.46 -11.21 7.83
CA PHE A 27 3.39 -11.80 8.80
C PHE A 27 3.96 -10.75 9.77
N GLY A 28 4.33 -9.57 9.28
CA GLY A 28 4.73 -8.45 10.13
C GLY A 28 3.62 -8.01 11.08
N MET A 29 2.37 -7.95 10.61
CA MET A 29 1.19 -7.70 11.45
C MET A 29 1.05 -8.76 12.55
N LEU A 30 1.22 -10.04 12.22
CA LEU A 30 1.14 -11.13 13.20
C LEU A 30 2.19 -10.92 14.31
N LEU A 31 3.46 -10.73 13.92
CA LEU A 31 4.57 -10.57 14.86
C LEU A 31 4.42 -9.33 15.74
N ALA A 32 4.04 -8.19 15.16
CA ALA A 32 3.86 -6.93 15.90
C ALA A 32 2.72 -6.98 16.93
N ASN A 33 1.81 -7.95 16.81
CA ASN A 33 0.64 -8.10 17.69
C ASN A 33 0.74 -9.33 18.61
N LEU A 34 1.88 -10.02 18.67
CA LEU A 34 2.08 -11.11 19.62
C LEU A 34 2.14 -10.57 21.05
N PRO A 35 1.34 -11.10 21.99
CA PRO A 35 1.33 -10.63 23.36
C PRO A 35 2.70 -10.86 24.03
N LEU A 36 3.20 -9.85 24.73
CA LEU A 36 4.46 -9.89 25.51
C LEU A 36 5.74 -10.13 24.67
N ALA A 37 5.68 -10.02 23.34
CA ALA A 37 6.83 -10.28 22.47
C ALA A 37 7.76 -9.07 22.28
N GLY A 38 7.25 -7.83 22.40
CA GLY A 38 8.05 -6.61 22.19
C GLY A 38 8.64 -6.50 20.77
N LEU A 39 7.90 -6.99 19.77
CA LEU A 39 8.33 -7.05 18.37
C LEU A 39 7.62 -6.00 17.51
N SER A 40 6.91 -5.04 18.08
CA SER A 40 6.23 -4.02 17.28
C SER A 40 7.23 -3.03 16.67
N SER A 41 6.79 -2.29 15.65
CA SER A 41 7.58 -1.18 15.11
C SER A 41 7.70 0.01 16.07
N ALA A 42 6.98 -0.01 17.20
CA ALA A 42 7.09 1.01 18.26
C ALA A 42 8.15 0.63 19.32
N ASP A 43 8.62 -0.62 19.33
CA ASP A 43 9.66 -1.08 20.25
C ASP A 43 11.04 -0.67 19.72
N GLU A 44 11.51 0.51 20.12
CA GLU A 44 12.80 1.06 19.70
C GLU A 44 13.95 0.06 19.94
N GLY A 45 14.79 -0.14 18.93
CA GLY A 45 15.89 -1.11 18.97
C GLY A 45 15.50 -2.56 18.63
N GLY A 46 14.21 -2.85 18.45
CA GLY A 46 13.72 -4.14 17.96
C GLY A 46 13.97 -4.37 16.46
N LEU A 47 13.89 -5.64 16.03
CA LEU A 47 14.09 -6.00 14.62
C LEU A 47 13.06 -5.30 13.70
N LEU A 48 11.76 -5.34 14.05
CA LEU A 48 10.73 -4.71 13.22
C LEU A 48 10.81 -3.18 13.25
N TYR A 49 11.31 -2.58 14.33
CA TYR A 49 11.62 -1.14 14.38
C TYR A 49 12.64 -0.76 13.31
N TYR A 50 13.79 -1.46 13.25
CA TYR A 50 14.83 -1.18 12.25
C TYR A 50 14.37 -1.46 10.82
N LEU A 51 13.60 -2.53 10.59
CA LEU A 51 13.02 -2.79 9.28
C LEU A 51 12.01 -1.71 8.88
N TYR A 52 11.21 -1.20 9.82
CA TYR A 52 10.26 -0.12 9.55
C TYR A 52 10.95 1.21 9.22
N GLN A 53 12.20 1.44 9.64
CA GLN A 53 12.92 2.69 9.34
C GLN A 53 13.02 2.96 7.84
N GLY A 54 13.19 1.94 7.00
CA GLY A 54 13.23 2.16 5.54
C GLY A 54 11.89 2.64 4.97
N VAL A 55 10.78 2.27 5.61
CA VAL A 55 9.45 2.81 5.30
C VAL A 55 9.35 4.22 5.87
N ALA A 56 9.62 4.43 7.16
CA ALA A 56 9.53 5.75 7.83
C ALA A 56 10.39 6.84 7.16
N LEU A 57 11.60 6.49 6.74
CA LEU A 57 12.53 7.37 6.02
C LEU A 57 12.18 7.53 4.53
N LYS A 58 11.07 6.92 4.07
CA LYS A 58 10.58 6.97 2.68
C LYS A 58 11.59 6.44 1.66
N ILE A 59 12.40 5.46 2.06
CA ILE A 59 13.45 4.85 1.22
C ILE A 59 12.86 3.68 0.42
N TYR A 60 12.11 2.79 1.07
CA TYR A 60 11.63 1.57 0.43
C TYR A 60 10.60 1.81 -0.69
N PRO A 61 9.56 2.67 -0.53
CA PRO A 61 8.57 2.84 -1.59
C PRO A 61 9.18 3.36 -2.91
N PRO A 62 10.05 4.41 -2.94
CA PRO A 62 10.71 4.83 -4.17
C PRO A 62 11.66 3.78 -4.76
N LEU A 63 12.36 3.00 -3.94
CA LEU A 63 13.22 1.92 -4.43
C LEU A 63 12.42 0.79 -5.09
N ILE A 64 11.27 0.41 -4.51
CA ILE A 64 10.35 -0.55 -5.11
C ILE A 64 9.80 0.02 -6.42
N PHE A 65 9.41 1.29 -6.42
CA PHE A 65 8.89 1.97 -7.62
C PHE A 65 9.92 2.07 -8.75
N LEU A 66 11.20 2.29 -8.42
CA LEU A 66 12.31 2.20 -9.37
C LEU A 66 12.40 0.79 -9.98
N GLY A 67 12.26 -0.25 -9.17
CA GLY A 67 12.23 -1.65 -9.63
C GLY A 67 11.08 -1.91 -10.60
N ILE A 68 9.86 -1.42 -10.30
CA ILE A 68 8.70 -1.50 -11.20
C ILE A 68 9.02 -0.80 -12.53
N GLY A 69 9.62 0.40 -12.48
CA GLY A 69 10.03 1.14 -13.67
C GLY A 69 11.01 0.38 -14.55
N VAL A 70 11.98 -0.33 -13.97
CA VAL A 70 12.93 -1.19 -14.70
C VAL A 70 12.24 -2.39 -15.34
N MET A 71 11.18 -2.92 -14.71
CA MET A 71 10.41 -4.05 -15.22
C MET A 71 9.33 -3.66 -16.25
N THR A 72 9.11 -2.36 -16.48
CA THR A 72 8.02 -1.87 -17.33
C THR A 72 8.43 -1.83 -18.79
N ASP A 73 7.68 -2.55 -19.65
CA ASP A 73 7.85 -2.48 -21.12
C ASP A 73 7.01 -1.32 -21.70
N PHE A 74 7.69 -0.36 -22.32
CA PHE A 74 7.07 0.80 -22.96
C PHE A 74 6.69 0.56 -24.42
N GLY A 75 7.12 -0.55 -25.04
CA GLY A 75 6.85 -0.87 -26.44
C GLY A 75 5.35 -0.78 -26.81
N PRO A 76 4.44 -1.43 -26.06
CA PRO A 76 3.00 -1.36 -26.31
C PRO A 76 2.42 0.06 -26.20
N LEU A 77 2.91 0.86 -25.25
CA LEU A 77 2.46 2.23 -25.02
C LEU A 77 2.90 3.16 -26.16
N ILE A 78 4.14 3.03 -26.62
CA ILE A 78 4.71 3.81 -27.74
C ILE A 78 4.04 3.43 -29.05
N ALA A 79 3.73 2.15 -29.25
CA ALA A 79 3.07 1.66 -30.45
C ALA A 79 1.63 2.19 -30.62
N ASN A 80 0.92 2.43 -29.51
CA ASN A 80 -0.39 3.07 -29.53
C ASN A 80 -0.52 4.13 -28.43
N PRO A 81 -0.05 5.38 -28.69
CA PRO A 81 -0.04 6.44 -27.69
C PRO A 81 -1.44 6.85 -27.19
N SER A 82 -2.50 6.57 -27.96
CA SER A 82 -3.87 6.85 -27.52
C SER A 82 -4.27 6.08 -26.25
N SER A 83 -3.60 4.96 -25.96
CA SER A 83 -3.77 4.21 -24.70
C SER A 83 -3.42 5.03 -23.45
N LEU A 84 -2.62 6.10 -23.57
CA LEU A 84 -2.39 7.06 -22.49
C LEU A 84 -3.69 7.70 -21.99
N LEU A 85 -4.66 7.94 -22.87
CA LEU A 85 -5.95 8.51 -22.49
C LEU A 85 -6.76 7.54 -21.61
N LEU A 86 -6.59 6.23 -21.81
CA LEU A 86 -7.19 5.23 -20.94
C LEU A 86 -6.55 5.27 -19.54
N GLY A 87 -5.24 5.45 -19.49
CA GLY A 87 -4.51 5.68 -18.22
C GLY A 87 -4.96 6.95 -17.50
N ALA A 88 -5.21 8.04 -18.24
CA ALA A 88 -5.77 9.27 -17.67
C ALA A 88 -7.18 9.07 -17.11
N ALA A 89 -8.04 8.33 -17.83
CA ALA A 89 -9.38 7.99 -17.36
C ALA A 89 -9.35 7.06 -16.13
N ALA A 90 -8.38 6.15 -16.04
CA ALA A 90 -8.20 5.30 -14.86
C ALA A 90 -7.97 6.11 -13.56
N GLN A 91 -7.37 7.31 -13.66
CA GLN A 91 -7.16 8.19 -12.51
C GLN A 91 -8.45 8.83 -11.97
N ILE A 92 -9.59 8.74 -12.69
CA ILE A 92 -10.90 9.19 -12.18
C ILE A 92 -11.24 8.48 -10.87
N GLY A 93 -10.82 7.22 -10.70
CA GLY A 93 -11.01 6.46 -9.47
C GLY A 93 -10.44 7.16 -8.23
N ILE A 94 -9.29 7.86 -8.36
CA ILE A 94 -8.70 8.64 -7.28
C ILE A 94 -9.63 9.79 -6.88
N PHE A 95 -10.13 10.56 -7.84
CA PHE A 95 -11.02 11.69 -7.56
C PHE A 95 -12.35 11.26 -6.96
N VAL A 96 -12.94 10.17 -7.45
CA VAL A 96 -14.17 9.60 -6.88
C VAL A 96 -13.94 9.16 -5.44
N THR A 97 -12.83 8.48 -5.17
CA THR A 97 -12.46 8.04 -3.81
C THR A 97 -12.20 9.23 -2.88
N PHE A 98 -11.53 10.28 -3.37
CA PHE A 98 -11.28 11.52 -2.63
C PHE A 98 -12.59 12.21 -2.21
N ILE A 99 -13.51 12.40 -3.16
CA ILE A 99 -14.81 13.02 -2.90
C ILE A 99 -15.60 12.16 -1.93
N GLY A 100 -15.63 10.83 -2.12
CA GLY A 100 -16.29 9.90 -1.22
C GLY A 100 -15.76 9.98 0.20
N ALA A 101 -14.44 9.93 0.39
CA ALA A 101 -13.81 10.04 1.71
C ALA A 101 -14.09 11.39 2.38
N SER A 102 -14.03 12.48 1.61
CA SER A 102 -14.36 13.83 2.10
C SER A 102 -15.81 13.92 2.59
N LEU A 103 -16.77 13.36 1.83
CA LEU A 103 -18.19 13.31 2.22
C LEU A 103 -18.45 12.43 3.46
N LEU A 104 -17.60 11.44 3.72
CA LEU A 104 -17.66 10.60 4.92
C LEU A 104 -17.02 11.27 6.15
N GLY A 105 -16.53 12.51 6.02
CA GLY A 105 -16.03 13.30 7.14
C GLY A 105 -14.53 13.17 7.40
N PHE A 106 -13.77 12.55 6.50
CA PHE A 106 -12.30 12.55 6.59
C PHE A 106 -11.75 13.95 6.33
N THR A 107 -10.62 14.29 6.96
CA THR A 107 -9.90 15.53 6.62
C THR A 107 -9.40 15.49 5.18
N LEU A 108 -9.11 16.64 4.56
CA LEU A 108 -8.60 16.67 3.18
C LEU A 108 -7.29 15.90 3.01
N ALA A 109 -6.44 15.88 4.05
CA ALA A 109 -5.19 15.13 4.03
C ALA A 109 -5.44 13.62 4.07
N GLU A 110 -6.32 13.15 4.96
CA GLU A 110 -6.69 11.73 5.05
C GLU A 110 -7.47 11.26 3.81
N ALA A 111 -8.40 12.08 3.31
CA ALA A 111 -9.10 11.81 2.06
C ALA A 111 -8.10 11.72 0.89
N GLY A 112 -7.09 12.59 0.85
CA GLY A 112 -5.99 12.53 -0.11
C GLY A 112 -5.18 11.23 0.00
N ALA A 113 -4.86 10.80 1.21
CA ALA A 113 -4.15 9.54 1.44
C ALA A 113 -4.95 8.32 0.98
N VAL A 114 -6.24 8.25 1.32
CA VAL A 114 -7.14 7.14 0.94
C VAL A 114 -7.41 7.14 -0.56
N ALA A 115 -7.52 8.31 -1.20
CA ALA A 115 -7.83 8.45 -2.61
C ALA A 115 -6.85 7.71 -3.53
N ILE A 116 -5.56 7.66 -3.17
CA ILE A 116 -4.52 7.03 -4.01
C ILE A 116 -4.75 5.52 -4.19
N ILE A 117 -5.51 4.86 -3.31
CA ILE A 117 -5.92 3.45 -3.50
C ILE A 117 -6.65 3.29 -4.85
N GLY A 118 -7.43 4.29 -5.27
CA GLY A 118 -8.12 4.28 -6.56
C GLY A 118 -7.20 4.32 -7.78
N GLY A 119 -5.91 4.61 -7.60
CA GLY A 119 -4.88 4.54 -8.64
C GLY A 119 -4.27 3.15 -8.83
N ALA A 120 -4.61 2.18 -7.98
CA ALA A 120 -4.11 0.80 -8.03
C ALA A 120 -2.58 0.67 -8.09
N ASP A 121 -1.88 1.54 -7.37
CA ASP A 121 -0.42 1.54 -7.26
C ASP A 121 0.02 1.52 -5.79
N GLY A 122 0.43 0.34 -5.32
CA GLY A 122 0.77 0.09 -3.91
C GLY A 122 1.90 0.98 -3.36
N PRO A 123 3.10 1.01 -3.98
CA PRO A 123 4.20 1.85 -3.52
C PRO A 123 3.85 3.33 -3.43
N THR A 124 3.15 3.87 -4.43
CA THR A 124 2.70 5.27 -4.41
C THR A 124 1.63 5.51 -3.34
N ALA A 125 0.71 4.56 -3.12
CA ALA A 125 -0.27 4.64 -2.04
C ALA A 125 0.40 4.69 -0.66
N ILE A 126 1.41 3.85 -0.42
CA ILE A 126 2.20 3.88 0.82
C ILE A 126 2.89 5.24 0.95
N PHE A 127 3.63 5.67 -0.08
CA PHE A 127 4.40 6.91 -0.04
C PHE A 127 3.52 8.14 0.25
N THR A 128 2.38 8.26 -0.44
CA THR A 128 1.45 9.37 -0.25
C THR A 128 0.75 9.32 1.10
N ALA A 129 0.36 8.12 1.57
CA ALA A 129 -0.20 7.96 2.90
C ALA A 129 0.79 8.44 3.98
N GLN A 130 2.07 8.10 3.87
CA GLN A 130 3.08 8.58 4.81
C GLN A 130 3.30 10.11 4.75
N ALA A 131 3.05 10.73 3.60
CA ALA A 131 3.18 12.17 3.45
C ALA A 131 1.97 12.94 3.97
N LEU A 132 0.76 12.38 3.86
CA LEU A 132 -0.49 13.08 4.14
C LEU A 132 -1.19 12.64 5.44
N ALA A 133 -1.13 11.34 5.77
CA ALA A 133 -1.81 10.75 6.93
C ALA A 133 -1.10 9.46 7.39
N GLU A 134 0.06 9.61 8.05
CA GLU A 134 0.93 8.49 8.44
C GLU A 134 0.21 7.43 9.29
N HIS A 135 -0.71 7.84 10.17
CA HIS A 135 -1.50 6.93 11.00
C HIS A 135 -2.42 6.01 10.19
N LEU A 136 -2.75 6.35 8.93
CA LEU A 136 -3.57 5.54 8.04
C LEU A 136 -2.74 4.62 7.14
N THR A 137 -1.41 4.79 7.06
CA THR A 137 -0.53 4.02 6.17
C THR A 137 -0.72 2.50 6.27
N PRO A 138 -0.80 1.88 7.47
CA PRO A 138 -0.99 0.42 7.56
C PRO A 138 -2.31 -0.04 6.93
N SER A 139 -3.41 0.67 7.23
CA SER A 139 -4.74 0.35 6.71
C SER A 139 -4.81 0.53 5.19
N ILE A 140 -4.21 1.62 4.69
CA ILE A 140 -4.14 1.92 3.25
C ILE A 140 -3.32 0.86 2.52
N ALA A 141 -2.16 0.45 3.06
CA ALA A 141 -1.32 -0.57 2.46
C ALA A 141 -2.06 -1.93 2.33
N ILE A 142 -2.73 -2.36 3.41
CA ILE A 142 -3.50 -3.61 3.38
C ILE A 142 -4.63 -3.54 2.35
N ALA A 143 -5.38 -2.43 2.33
CA ALA A 143 -6.47 -2.24 1.40
C ALA A 143 -5.97 -2.21 -0.06
N ALA A 144 -4.90 -1.48 -0.34
CA ALA A 144 -4.32 -1.39 -1.68
C ALA A 144 -3.92 -2.77 -2.22
N TYR A 145 -3.09 -3.54 -1.49
CA TYR A 145 -2.65 -4.85 -1.96
C TYR A 145 -3.74 -5.92 -1.97
N SER A 146 -4.77 -5.77 -1.12
CA SER A 146 -5.92 -6.68 -1.18
C SER A 146 -6.81 -6.39 -2.39
N TYR A 147 -7.04 -5.11 -2.71
CA TYR A 147 -7.93 -4.70 -3.81
C TYR A 147 -7.29 -4.82 -5.19
N MET A 148 -5.96 -4.65 -5.31
CA MET A 148 -5.26 -4.87 -6.59
C MET A 148 -5.35 -6.33 -7.08
N ALA A 149 -5.62 -7.28 -6.18
CA ALA A 149 -5.78 -8.69 -6.49
C ALA A 149 -7.23 -9.16 -6.65
N LEU A 150 -8.22 -8.27 -6.48
CA LEU A 150 -9.65 -8.57 -6.71
C LEU A 150 -10.03 -8.48 -8.19
#